data_AF-A0A923K1Q0-F1
#
_entry.id   AF-A0A923K1Q0-F1
#
_cell.length_a   1.000
_cell.length_b   1.000
_cell.length_c   1.000
_cell.angle_alpha   90.00
_cell.angle_beta   90.00
_cell.angle_gamma   90.00
#
_symmetry.space_group_name_H-M   'P 1'
#
loop_
_entity.id
_entity.type
_entity.pdbx_description
1 polymer ?
#
loop_
_entity_poly.entity_id
_entity_poly.type
_entity_poly.pdbx_seq_one_letter_code
_entity_poly.pdbx_strand_id
1 'polypeptide(L)'
;MNKHYRQKGTNQVYAYAADGSEDAFKVKDLVLMTDAELQAYLNPPRTREQIEATERVWRDSAVSDVLWLRERHRDEQDLQRSTTLTGERFAELLAYLQSLRDWPQSEQFPEIKHRPVAPPWIAEQTQ
;
A
#
# COMPACT_ATOMS: atom_id res chain seq x y z
N MET A 1 1.65 -18.99 30.61
CA MET A 1 2.17 -18.06 29.59
C MET A 1 3.47 -18.66 29.07
N ASN A 2 3.68 -18.73 27.75
CA ASN A 2 4.90 -19.33 27.20
C ASN A 2 5.97 -18.26 27.02
N LYS A 3 7.23 -18.64 27.24
CA LYS A 3 8.40 -17.83 26.91
C LYS A 3 8.85 -18.19 25.49
N HIS A 4 9.02 -17.18 24.65
CA HIS A 4 9.46 -17.37 23.26
C HIS A 4 10.95 -17.10 23.15
N TYR A 5 11.66 -17.97 22.44
CA TYR A 5 13.10 -17.92 22.29
C TYR A 5 13.47 -18.04 20.82
N ARG A 6 14.56 -17.37 20.44
CA ARG A 6 15.14 -17.41 19.10
C ARG A 6 16.49 -18.10 19.15
N GLN A 7 16.70 -19.08 18.27
CA GLN A 7 17.98 -19.78 18.16
C GLN A 7 19.01 -18.95 17.39
N LYS A 8 20.23 -18.84 17.93
CA LYS A 8 21.35 -18.18 17.24
C LYS A 8 21.76 -18.99 16.01
N GLY A 9 22.04 -18.30 14.89
CA GLY A 9 22.50 -18.91 13.64
C GLY A 9 21.40 -19.32 12.67
N THR A 10 20.25 -19.82 13.15
CA THR A 10 19.11 -20.23 12.30
C THR A 10 17.94 -19.25 12.33
N ASN A 11 17.86 -18.39 13.37
CA ASN A 11 16.76 -17.47 13.61
C ASN A 11 15.39 -18.18 13.83
N GLN A 12 15.40 -19.49 14.10
CA GLN A 12 14.20 -20.27 14.39
C GLN A 12 13.62 -19.93 15.77
N VAL A 13 12.30 -19.82 15.86
CA VAL A 13 11.59 -19.46 17.10
C VAL A 13 11.01 -20.70 17.77
N TYR A 14 11.18 -20.79 19.09
CA TYR A 14 10.70 -21.87 19.95
C TYR A 14 9.88 -21.27 21.10
N ALA A 15 8.84 -21.97 21.54
CA ALA A 15 8.05 -21.59 22.72
C ALA A 15 8.21 -22.68 23.79
N TYR A 16 8.46 -22.26 25.03
CA TYR A 16 8.53 -23.17 26.18
C TYR A 16 7.67 -22.67 27.32
N ALA A 17 7.18 -23.59 28.16
CA ALA A 17 6.44 -23.25 29.37
C ALA A 17 7.25 -22.34 30.30
N ALA A 18 6.62 -21.30 30.84
CA ALA A 18 7.31 -20.35 31.73
C ALA A 18 7.69 -20.94 33.10
N ASP A 19 7.05 -22.04 33.50
CA ASP A 19 7.26 -22.78 34.76
C ASP A 19 8.51 -23.68 34.73
N GLY A 20 9.20 -23.78 33.58
CA GLY A 20 10.43 -24.56 33.42
C GLY A 20 10.22 -26.06 33.26
N SER A 21 8.97 -26.53 33.15
CA SER A 21 8.65 -27.96 32.98
C SER A 21 9.28 -28.59 31.73
N GLU A 22 9.60 -27.77 30.72
CA GLU A 22 10.16 -28.19 29.44
C GLU A 22 11.66 -27.88 29.29
N ASP A 23 12.33 -27.40 30.35
CA ASP A 23 13.72 -26.95 30.27
C ASP A 23 14.69 -28.06 29.83
N ALA A 24 14.38 -29.33 30.12
CA ALA A 24 15.16 -30.49 29.69
C ALA A 24 15.19 -30.68 28.16
N PHE A 25 14.22 -30.11 27.43
CA PHE A 25 14.09 -30.23 25.98
C PHE A 25 14.56 -28.98 25.23
N LYS A 26 15.07 -27.97 25.93
CA LYS A 26 15.55 -26.74 25.29
C LYS A 26 16.74 -27.01 24.39
N VAL A 27 16.63 -26.60 23.13
CA VAL A 27 17.76 -26.59 22.20
C VAL A 27 18.85 -25.61 22.67
N LYS A 28 20.10 -25.82 22.26
CA LYS A 28 21.21 -24.94 22.60
C LYS A 28 21.11 -23.59 21.87
N ASP A 29 21.81 -22.60 22.42
CA ASP A 29 21.97 -21.27 21.82
C ASP A 29 20.68 -20.46 21.63
N LEU A 30 19.74 -20.61 22.58
CA LEU A 30 18.51 -19.85 22.63
C LEU A 30 18.69 -18.48 23.29
N VAL A 31 18.04 -17.47 22.72
CA VAL A 31 17.92 -16.12 23.29
C VAL A 31 16.44 -15.83 23.52
N LEU A 32 16.06 -15.44 24.74
CA LEU A 32 14.68 -15.04 25.04
C LEU A 32 14.31 -13.83 24.18
N MET A 33 13.18 -13.91 23.49
CA MET A 33 12.64 -12.79 22.72
C MET A 33 11.88 -11.85 23.65
N THR A 34 12.08 -10.56 23.44
CA THR A 34 11.20 -9.53 24.01
C THR A 34 9.82 -9.58 23.34
N ASP A 35 8.80 -9.01 24.00
CA ASP A 35 7.47 -8.89 23.41
C ASP A 35 7.50 -8.12 22.08
N ALA A 36 8.38 -7.12 21.95
CA ALA A 36 8.58 -6.36 20.72
C ALA A 36 9.17 -7.23 19.59
N GLU A 37 10.18 -8.07 19.89
CA GLU A 37 10.75 -9.00 18.92
C GLU A 37 9.74 -10.07 18.50
N LEU A 38 8.95 -10.58 19.44
CA LEU A 38 7.89 -11.56 19.16
C LEU A 38 6.82 -10.94 18.26
N GLN A 39 6.39 -9.71 18.57
CA GLN A 39 5.43 -8.99 17.76
C GLN A 39 5.95 -8.74 16.33
N ALA A 40 7.23 -8.37 16.18
CA ALA A 40 7.85 -8.20 14.87
C ALA A 40 8.00 -9.52 14.10
N TYR A 41 8.19 -10.65 14.78
CA TYR A 41 8.21 -11.97 14.15
C TYR A 41 6.82 -12.40 13.67
N LEU A 42 5.79 -12.18 14.49
CA LEU A 42 4.40 -12.52 14.15
C LEU A 42 3.82 -11.62 13.07
N ASN A 43 4.23 -10.35 13.05
CA ASN A 43 3.81 -9.37 12.06
C ASN A 43 5.04 -8.62 11.52
N PRO A 44 5.80 -9.25 10.60
CA PRO A 44 6.97 -8.62 10.05
C PRO A 44 6.60 -7.33 9.31
N PRO A 45 7.46 -6.29 9.38
CA PRO A 45 7.25 -5.11 8.58
C PRO A 45 7.22 -5.50 7.10
N ARG A 46 6.37 -4.82 6.32
CA ARG A 46 6.32 -5.05 4.87
C ARG A 46 7.68 -4.73 4.25
N THR A 47 8.12 -5.59 3.36
CA THR A 47 9.27 -5.34 2.49
C THR A 47 8.96 -4.16 1.56
N ARG A 48 10.00 -3.53 1.02
CA ARG A 48 9.84 -2.42 0.07
C ARG A 48 9.02 -2.88 -1.14
N GLU A 49 9.30 -4.07 -1.66
CA GLU A 49 8.61 -4.69 -2.78
C GLU A 49 7.11 -4.89 -2.51
N GLN A 50 6.73 -5.32 -1.29
CA GLN A 50 5.32 -5.45 -0.89
C GLN A 50 4.61 -4.09 -0.80
N ILE A 51 5.31 -3.06 -0.33
CA ILE A 51 4.78 -1.69 -0.29
C ILE A 51 4.58 -1.18 -1.72
N GLU A 52 5.59 -1.30 -2.57
CA GLU A 52 5.52 -0.93 -3.99
C GLU A 52 4.37 -1.65 -4.72
N ALA A 53 4.18 -2.95 -4.50
CA ALA A 53 3.06 -3.69 -5.09
C ALA A 53 1.70 -3.14 -4.64
N THR A 54 1.56 -2.85 -3.34
CA THR A 54 0.35 -2.24 -2.78
C THR A 54 0.05 -0.87 -3.42
N GLU A 55 1.09 -0.06 -3.61
CA GLU A 55 0.93 1.27 -4.21
C GLU A 55 0.61 1.24 -5.71
N ARG A 56 1.10 0.24 -6.45
CA ARG A 56 0.69 0.03 -7.85
C ARG A 56 -0.78 -0.32 -7.94
N VAL A 57 -1.27 -1.20 -7.07
CA VAL A 57 -2.70 -1.55 -6.98
C VAL A 57 -3.55 -0.31 -6.64
N TRP A 58 -3.11 0.50 -5.68
CA TRP A 58 -3.79 1.77 -5.37
C TRP A 58 -3.84 2.70 -6.60
N ARG A 59 -2.72 2.86 -7.31
CA ARG A 59 -2.64 3.70 -8.52
C ARG A 59 -3.57 3.19 -9.61
N ASP A 60 -3.64 1.88 -9.83
CA ASP A 60 -4.56 1.27 -10.80
C ASP A 60 -6.02 1.59 -10.43
N SER A 61 -6.40 1.44 -9.14
CA SER A 61 -7.74 1.82 -8.66
C SER A 61 -8.03 3.31 -8.89
N ALA A 62 -7.10 4.20 -8.52
CA ALA A 62 -7.27 5.64 -8.68
C ALA A 62 -7.45 6.06 -10.15
N VAL A 63 -6.79 5.37 -11.09
CA VAL A 63 -7.02 5.57 -12.53
C VAL A 63 -8.41 5.09 -12.94
N SER A 64 -8.81 3.89 -12.52
CA SER A 64 -10.12 3.31 -12.83
C SER A 64 -11.28 4.17 -12.32
N ASP A 65 -11.17 4.73 -11.11
CA ASP A 65 -12.21 5.53 -10.46
C ASP A 65 -12.58 6.81 -11.23
N VAL A 66 -11.65 7.33 -12.05
CA VAL A 66 -11.84 8.59 -12.80
C VAL A 66 -11.84 8.41 -14.31
N LEU A 67 -11.63 7.18 -14.81
CA LEU A 67 -11.53 6.93 -16.25
C LEU A 67 -12.83 7.28 -16.99
N TRP A 68 -13.97 6.99 -16.36
CA TRP A 68 -15.30 7.25 -16.92
C TRP A 68 -15.54 8.75 -17.20
N LEU A 69 -14.95 9.66 -16.41
CA LEU A 69 -15.07 11.11 -16.64
C LEU A 69 -14.43 11.52 -17.96
N ARG A 70 -13.29 10.90 -18.28
CA ARG A 70 -12.58 11.15 -19.54
C ARG A 70 -13.37 10.60 -20.73
N GLU A 71 -13.95 9.42 -20.56
CA GLU A 71 -14.78 8.77 -21.59
C GLU A 71 -16.03 9.60 -21.86
N ARG A 72 -16.80 9.96 -20.82
CA ARG A 72 -17.98 10.83 -20.93
C ARG A 72 -17.67 12.14 -21.67
N HIS A 73 -16.59 12.84 -21.30
CA HIS A 73 -16.22 14.11 -21.93
C HIS A 73 -15.91 13.94 -23.43
N ARG A 74 -15.26 12.84 -23.81
CA ARG A 74 -14.97 12.54 -25.22
C ARG A 74 -16.24 12.20 -25.98
N ASP A 75 -17.11 11.38 -25.41
CA ASP A 75 -18.40 11.05 -26.01
C ASP A 75 -19.25 12.31 -26.23
N GLU A 76 -19.28 13.24 -25.27
CA GLU A 76 -19.98 14.52 -25.40
C GLU A 76 -19.41 15.38 -26.55
N GLN A 77 -18.08 15.41 -26.71
CA GLN A 77 -17.42 16.12 -27.81
C GLN A 77 -17.73 15.49 -29.17
N ASP A 78 -17.63 14.16 -29.26
CA ASP A 78 -17.89 13.40 -30.50
C ASP A 78 -19.37 13.54 -30.92
N LEU A 79 -20.28 13.63 -29.96
CA LEU A 79 -21.70 13.92 -30.18
C LEU A 79 -22.01 15.41 -30.43
N GLN A 80 -21.00 16.28 -30.41
CA GLN A 80 -21.12 17.74 -30.55
C GLN A 80 -22.13 18.36 -29.55
N ARG A 81 -22.17 17.82 -28.33
CA ARG A 81 -23.01 18.33 -27.22
C ARG A 81 -22.22 19.27 -26.32
N SER A 82 -22.94 20.05 -25.53
CA SER A 82 -22.32 20.76 -24.40
C SER A 82 -21.73 19.73 -23.42
N THR A 83 -20.48 19.93 -23.03
CA THR A 83 -19.77 19.04 -22.13
C THR A 83 -20.18 19.28 -20.67
N THR A 84 -20.26 18.22 -19.88
CA THR A 84 -20.54 18.31 -18.43
C THR A 84 -19.37 18.94 -17.68
N LEU A 85 -18.14 18.63 -18.10
CA LEU A 85 -16.93 19.26 -17.57
C LEU A 85 -16.56 20.48 -18.42
N THR A 86 -16.09 21.54 -17.76
CA THR A 86 -15.40 22.65 -18.42
C THR A 86 -14.08 22.19 -19.01
N GLY A 87 -13.56 22.91 -20.00
CA GLY A 87 -12.23 22.63 -20.56
C GLY A 87 -11.11 22.65 -19.51
N GLU A 88 -11.21 23.55 -18.53
CA GLU A 88 -10.27 23.64 -17.40
C GLU A 88 -10.32 22.39 -16.52
N ARG A 89 -11.52 21.97 -16.08
CA ARG A 89 -11.69 20.72 -15.29
C ARG A 89 -11.22 19.50 -16.08
N PHE A 90 -11.48 19.46 -17.38
CA PHE A 90 -10.98 18.36 -18.21
C PHE A 90 -9.44 18.36 -18.31
N ALA A 91 -8.79 19.53 -18.44
CA ALA A 91 -7.33 19.62 -18.43
C ALA A 91 -6.74 19.19 -17.08
N GLU A 92 -7.34 19.59 -15.96
CA GLU A 92 -6.95 19.14 -14.62
C GLU A 92 -7.08 17.61 -14.45
N LEU A 93 -8.16 17.01 -14.97
CA LEU A 93 -8.34 15.55 -14.98
C LEU A 93 -7.21 14.85 -15.75
N LEU A 94 -6.84 15.37 -16.92
CA LEU A 94 -5.76 14.80 -17.73
C LEU A 94 -4.40 14.94 -17.03
N ALA A 95 -4.13 16.08 -16.41
CA ALA A 95 -2.91 16.29 -15.61
C ALA A 95 -2.85 15.34 -14.41
N TYR A 96 -3.98 15.15 -13.71
CA TYR A 96 -4.08 14.17 -12.62
C TYR A 96 -3.80 12.74 -13.11
N LEU A 97 -4.46 12.30 -14.18
CA LEU A 97 -4.21 10.99 -14.79
C LEU A 97 -2.75 10.80 -15.23
N GLN A 98 -2.10 11.86 -15.73
CA GLN A 98 -0.68 11.82 -16.09
C GLN A 98 0.19 11.63 -14.84
N SER A 99 -0.05 12.42 -13.79
CA SER A 99 0.71 12.28 -12.53
C SER A 99 0.56 10.88 -11.89
N LEU A 100 -0.61 10.25 -12.00
CA LEU A 100 -0.82 8.86 -11.56
C LEU A 100 0.04 7.87 -12.35
N ARG A 101 0.23 8.08 -13.66
CA ARG A 101 1.09 7.23 -14.51
C ARG A 101 2.57 7.43 -14.23
N ASP A 102 2.98 8.66 -13.94
CA ASP A 102 4.39 9.00 -13.73
C ASP A 102 4.87 8.66 -12.32
N TRP A 103 3.98 8.70 -11.32
CA TRP A 103 4.36 8.50 -9.93
C TRP A 103 5.13 7.19 -9.67
N PRO A 104 4.74 6.01 -10.21
CA PRO A 104 5.50 4.77 -10.00
C PRO A 104 6.88 4.71 -10.69
N GLN A 105 7.24 5.72 -11.49
CA GLN A 105 8.57 5.91 -12.09
C GLN A 105 9.38 7.00 -11.36
N SER A 106 8.77 7.73 -10.43
CA SER A 106 9.43 8.80 -9.68
C SER A 106 10.29 8.27 -8.54
N GLU A 107 11.30 9.05 -8.15
CA GLU A 107 12.15 8.73 -6.99
C GLU A 107 11.38 8.74 -5.65
N GLN A 108 10.22 9.39 -5.62
CA GLN A 108 9.36 9.50 -4.43
C GLN A 108 8.44 8.28 -4.26
N PHE A 109 8.47 7.32 -5.18
CA PHE A 109 7.74 6.07 -5.05
C PHE A 109 8.45 5.12 -4.08
N PRO A 110 7.74 4.43 -3.15
CA PRO A 110 6.29 4.30 -2.98
C PRO A 110 5.70 5.16 -1.83
N GLU A 111 6.23 6.35 -1.56
CA GLU A 111 5.86 7.11 -0.36
C GLU A 111 4.44 7.71 -0.45
N ILE A 112 3.56 7.32 0.48
CA ILE A 112 2.13 7.71 0.50
C ILE A 112 1.92 9.23 0.42
N LYS A 113 2.75 10.03 1.12
CA LYS A 113 2.67 11.49 1.12
C LYS A 113 2.93 12.13 -0.26
N HIS A 114 3.50 11.38 -1.19
CA HIS A 114 3.78 11.81 -2.56
C HIS A 114 2.78 11.24 -3.58
N ARG A 115 1.73 10.55 -3.11
CA ARG A 115 0.63 10.15 -3.99
C ARG A 115 0.01 11.38 -4.66
N PRO A 116 -0.26 11.32 -5.98
CA PRO A 116 -1.01 12.36 -6.64
C PRO A 116 -2.38 12.58 -6.00
N VAL A 117 -2.71 13.85 -5.75
CA VAL A 117 -3.96 14.26 -5.12
C VAL A 117 -4.99 14.59 -6.20
N ALA A 118 -6.16 13.98 -6.12
CA ALA A 118 -7.26 14.26 -7.04
C ALA A 118 -7.76 15.70 -6.86
N PRO A 119 -8.06 16.43 -7.95
CA PRO A 119 -8.79 17.69 -7.89
C PRO A 119 -10.10 17.53 -7.10
N PRO A 120 -10.43 18.43 -6.15
CA PRO A 120 -11.58 18.26 -5.24
C PRO A 120 -12.92 18.07 -5.96
N TRP A 121 -13.11 18.72 -7.11
CA TRP A 121 -14.34 18.65 -7.89
C TRP A 121 -14.64 17.26 -8.45
N ILE A 122 -13.64 16.36 -8.53
CA ILE A 122 -13.85 14.98 -8.96
C ILE A 122 -14.83 14.27 -8.00
N ALA A 123 -14.73 14.55 -6.70
CA ALA A 123 -15.63 13.98 -5.69
C ALA A 123 -17.08 14.48 -5.81
N GLU A 124 -17.30 15.59 -6.53
CA GLU A 124 -18.64 16.12 -6.82
C GLU A 124 -19.31 15.40 -8.00
N GLN A 125 -18.54 14.58 -8.75
CA GLN A 125 -19.03 13.92 -9.96
C GLN A 125 -19.78 12.63 -9.61
N THR A 126 -20.90 12.41 -10.29
CA THR A 126 -21.73 11.21 -10.16
C THR A 126 -21.74 10.45 -11.48
N GLN A 127 -21.61 9.12 -11.37
CA GLN A 127 -21.65 8.21 -12.51
C GLN A 127 -23.08 8.04 -13.01
#